data_AF-A0A316PPS8-F1
#
_entry.id   AF-A0A316PPS8-F1
#
_cell.length_a   1.000
_cell.length_b   1.000
_cell.length_c   1.000
_cell.angle_alpha   90.00
_cell.angle_beta   90.00
_cell.angle_gamma   90.00
#
_symmetry.space_group_name_H-M   'P 1'
#
loop_
_entity.id
_entity.type
_entity.pdbx_description
1 polymer ?
#
loop_
_entity_poly.entity_id
_entity_poly.type
_entity_poly.pdbx_seq_one_letter_code
_entity_poly.pdbx_strand_id
1 'polypeptide(L)'
;MKRRFLTPVLGGLLLLALAVIVVQQCYIQKGMPEGGVAGTYCTGEQVSASAEYYVFEQDGGYCRYRQNQMLERGSYVQTREEIYTLTCETAEPRELQVICREGRIYRCGLDGAIAVYDRISDVPVYLNVEPDASGQ
;
A
#
# COMPACT_ATOMS: atom_id res chain seq x y z
N MET A 1 -47.84 -0.03 24.90
CA MET A 1 -47.96 0.30 23.45
C MET A 1 -46.70 0.91 22.81
N LYS A 2 -45.49 0.83 23.39
CA LYS A 2 -44.29 1.53 22.85
C LYS A 2 -43.41 0.71 21.88
N ARG A 3 -43.50 -0.62 21.88
CA ARG A 3 -42.59 -1.50 21.09
C ARG A 3 -42.84 -1.51 19.57
N ARG A 4 -44.05 -1.20 19.10
CA ARG A 4 -44.42 -1.27 17.67
C ARG A 4 -43.80 -0.17 16.81
N PHE A 5 -43.41 0.96 17.42
CA PHE A 5 -42.74 2.07 16.72
C PHE A 5 -41.21 2.00 16.84
N LEU A 6 -40.67 1.19 17.75
CA LEU A 6 -39.22 1.09 17.96
C LEU A 6 -38.51 0.34 16.83
N THR A 7 -39.13 -0.71 16.29
CA THR A 7 -38.57 -1.52 15.19
C THR A 7 -38.35 -0.77 13.88
N PRO A 8 -39.32 0.01 13.34
CA PRO A 8 -39.10 0.77 12.12
C PRO A 8 -38.10 1.92 12.32
N VAL A 9 -38.06 2.52 13.51
CA VAL A 9 -37.06 3.54 13.85
C VAL A 9 -35.65 2.95 13.91
N LEU A 10 -35.49 1.77 14.51
CA LEU A 10 -34.22 1.05 14.52
C LEU A 10 -33.77 0.68 13.10
N GLY A 11 -34.70 0.20 12.27
CA GLY A 11 -34.42 -0.13 10.87
C GLY A 11 -33.98 1.09 10.06
N GLY A 12 -34.64 2.24 10.25
CA GLY A 12 -34.23 3.50 9.63
C GLY A 12 -32.85 3.96 10.06
N LEU A 13 -32.54 3.88 11.36
CA LEU A 13 -31.20 4.20 11.90
C LEU A 13 -30.12 3.27 11.36
N LEU A 14 -30.41 1.97 11.23
CA LEU A 14 -29.48 0.99 10.67
C LEU A 14 -29.17 1.30 9.20
N LEU A 15 -30.19 1.61 8.40
CA LEU A 15 -30.01 1.98 6.99
C LEU A 15 -29.22 3.27 6.84
N LEU A 16 -29.46 4.26 7.72
CA LEU A 16 -28.72 5.51 7.73
C LEU A 16 -27.23 5.27 8.06
N ALA A 17 -26.95 4.44 9.08
CA ALA A 17 -25.59 4.07 9.43
C ALA A 17 -24.89 3.32 8.29
N LEU A 18 -25.57 2.41 7.61
CA LEU A 18 -25.04 1.70 6.46
C LEU A 18 -24.71 2.67 5.31
N ALA A 19 -25.61 3.63 5.02
CA ALA A 19 -25.37 4.63 3.99
C ALA A 19 -24.16 5.52 4.32
N VAL A 20 -23.98 5.91 5.58
CA VAL A 20 -22.81 6.68 6.02
C VAL A 20 -21.52 5.86 5.83
N ILE A 21 -21.52 4.58 6.21
CA ILE A 21 -20.36 3.70 6.02
C ILE A 21 -20.02 3.57 4.53
N VAL A 22 -21.01 3.35 3.66
CA VAL A 22 -20.80 3.24 2.21
C VAL A 22 -20.25 4.54 1.64
N VAL A 23 -20.82 5.69 2.01
CA VAL A 23 -20.32 7.00 1.57
C VAL A 23 -18.89 7.22 2.05
N GLN A 24 -18.58 6.91 3.30
CA GLN A 24 -17.23 7.02 3.86
C GLN A 24 -16.25 6.11 3.11
N GLN A 25 -16.62 4.88 2.80
CA GLN A 25 -15.81 3.97 1.97
C GLN A 25 -15.64 4.50 0.54
N CYS A 26 -16.67 5.09 -0.07
CA CYS A 26 -16.54 5.73 -1.38
C CYS A 26 -15.61 6.95 -1.35
N TYR A 27 -15.60 7.74 -0.27
CA TYR A 27 -14.64 8.85 -0.13
C TYR A 27 -13.21 8.36 0.05
N ILE A 28 -13.00 7.30 0.85
CA ILE A 28 -11.70 6.67 1.02
C ILE A 28 -11.22 6.09 -0.32
N GLN A 29 -12.09 5.40 -1.06
CA GLN A 29 -11.78 4.85 -2.38
C GLN A 29 -11.57 5.93 -3.44
N LYS A 30 -12.30 7.05 -3.42
CA LYS A 30 -12.05 8.20 -4.33
C LYS A 30 -10.73 8.92 -4.04
N GLY A 31 -10.19 8.81 -2.83
CA GLY A 31 -8.85 9.27 -2.48
C GLY A 31 -7.75 8.31 -2.92
N MET A 32 -8.09 7.07 -3.29
CA MET A 32 -7.16 6.11 -3.86
C MET A 32 -7.16 6.26 -5.38
N PRO A 33 -6.03 6.61 -6.01
CA PRO A 33 -5.97 6.64 -7.46
C PRO A 33 -6.30 5.25 -8.01
N GLU A 34 -7.29 5.15 -8.88
CA GLU A 34 -7.52 3.97 -9.71
C GLU A 34 -6.24 3.74 -10.53
N GLY A 35 -5.40 2.79 -10.09
CA GLY A 35 -4.06 2.55 -10.65
C GLY A 35 -2.88 3.01 -9.79
N GLY A 36 -3.08 3.24 -8.48
CA GLY A 36 -2.00 3.62 -7.54
C GLY A 36 -0.86 2.60 -7.42
N VAL A 37 0.22 3.02 -6.73
CA VAL A 37 1.44 2.20 -6.51
C VAL A 37 1.22 1.02 -5.56
N ALA A 38 0.06 0.91 -4.90
CA ALA A 38 -0.21 -0.19 -3.98
C ALA A 38 -0.09 -1.56 -4.68
N GLY A 39 0.54 -2.53 -4.00
CA GLY A 39 0.83 -3.84 -4.56
C GLY A 39 2.24 -4.34 -4.24
N THR A 40 2.58 -5.48 -4.83
CA THR A 40 3.90 -6.11 -4.67
C THR A 40 4.67 -6.08 -5.99
N TYR A 41 5.95 -5.72 -5.91
CA TYR A 41 6.86 -5.60 -7.03
C TYR A 41 8.13 -6.39 -6.76
N CYS A 42 8.76 -6.92 -7.81
CA CYS A 42 9.92 -7.81 -7.72
C CYS A 42 11.01 -7.39 -8.72
N THR A 43 12.28 -7.48 -8.34
CA THR A 43 13.39 -7.38 -9.31
C THR A 43 13.50 -8.65 -10.15
N GLY A 44 13.47 -8.50 -11.49
CA GLY A 44 13.74 -9.58 -12.45
C GLY A 44 12.51 -10.38 -12.88
N GLU A 45 12.69 -11.22 -13.91
CA GLU A 45 11.61 -11.98 -14.55
C GLU A 45 11.03 -13.11 -13.68
N GLN A 46 11.69 -13.54 -12.60
CA GLN A 46 11.24 -14.66 -11.76
C GLN A 46 11.58 -14.49 -10.27
N VAL A 47 10.68 -15.03 -9.42
CA VAL A 47 10.85 -15.18 -7.97
C VAL A 47 12.12 -16.00 -7.70
N SER A 48 13.17 -15.35 -7.20
CA SER A 48 14.44 -16.00 -6.85
C SER A 48 14.86 -15.62 -5.43
N ALA A 49 15.72 -16.42 -4.81
CA ALA A 49 16.21 -16.16 -3.45
C ALA A 49 16.98 -14.83 -3.32
N SER A 50 17.50 -14.31 -4.43
CA SER A 50 18.19 -13.02 -4.51
C SER A 50 17.30 -11.86 -4.95
N ALA A 51 16.04 -12.13 -5.31
CA ALA A 51 15.12 -11.08 -5.74
C ALA A 51 14.78 -10.15 -4.57
N GLU A 52 14.77 -8.86 -4.87
CA GLU A 52 14.27 -7.84 -3.96
C GLU A 52 12.82 -7.53 -4.27
N TYR A 53 12.05 -7.35 -3.22
CA TYR A 53 10.63 -7.08 -3.27
C TYR A 53 10.36 -5.70 -2.70
N TYR A 54 9.46 -4.98 -3.34
CA TYR A 54 8.78 -3.84 -2.75
C TYR A 54 7.33 -4.22 -2.48
N VAL A 55 6.81 -3.81 -1.32
CA VAL A 55 5.38 -3.84 -1.02
C VAL A 55 4.96 -2.44 -0.64
N PHE A 56 3.92 -1.95 -1.31
CA PHE A 56 3.29 -0.67 -1.05
C PHE A 56 1.89 -0.94 -0.52
N GLU A 57 1.67 -0.59 0.75
CA GLU A 57 0.40 -0.79 1.45
C GLU A 57 -0.61 0.30 1.11
N GLN A 58 -1.89 -0.04 1.18
CA GLN A 58 -2.96 0.92 0.91
C GLN A 58 -3.05 2.05 1.94
N ASP A 59 -2.48 1.86 3.13
CA ASP A 59 -2.45 2.85 4.22
C ASP A 59 -1.27 3.83 4.12
N GLY A 60 -0.43 3.70 3.09
CA GLY A 60 0.76 4.55 2.91
C GLY A 60 2.04 3.97 3.52
N GLY A 61 2.02 2.75 4.07
CA GLY A 61 3.22 2.02 4.44
C GLY A 61 3.96 1.45 3.23
N TYR A 62 5.27 1.33 3.29
CA TYR A 62 6.01 0.49 2.35
C TYR A 62 7.07 -0.35 3.06
N CYS A 63 7.48 -1.41 2.39
CA CYS A 63 8.70 -2.12 2.75
C CYS A 63 9.49 -2.56 1.52
N ARG A 64 10.78 -2.79 1.74
CA ARG A 64 11.67 -3.48 0.82
C ARG A 64 12.30 -4.65 1.54
N TYR A 65 12.29 -5.83 0.92
CA TYR A 65 12.84 -7.05 1.54
C TYR A 65 13.41 -8.01 0.50
N ARG A 66 14.20 -8.97 0.96
CA ARG A 66 14.48 -10.24 0.27
C ARG A 66 13.80 -11.35 1.05
N GLN A 67 13.58 -12.51 0.45
CA GLN A 67 12.97 -13.64 1.18
C GLN A 67 13.69 -13.87 2.51
N ASN A 68 12.93 -13.93 3.60
CA ASN A 68 13.39 -14.06 4.99
C ASN A 68 14.24 -12.91 5.54
N GLN A 69 14.34 -11.76 4.85
CA GLN A 69 15.16 -10.63 5.29
C GLN A 69 14.51 -9.28 4.95
N MET A 70 14.01 -8.57 5.98
CA MET A 70 13.60 -7.17 5.84
C MET A 70 14.81 -6.28 5.59
N LEU A 71 14.75 -5.43 4.56
CA LEU A 71 15.81 -4.48 4.23
C LEU A 71 15.46 -3.05 4.61
N GLU A 72 14.18 -2.68 4.44
CA GLU A 72 13.71 -1.31 4.63
C GLU A 72 12.22 -1.32 4.96
N ARG A 73 11.79 -0.41 5.83
CA ARG A 73 10.38 -0.10 6.08
C ARG A 73 10.26 1.41 6.29
N GLY A 74 9.09 1.92 5.93
CA GLY A 74 8.67 3.26 6.32
C GLY A 74 7.36 3.62 5.65
N SER A 75 7.22 4.89 5.30
CA SER A 75 6.00 5.45 4.73
C SER A 75 6.25 6.03 3.34
N TYR A 76 5.20 6.15 2.53
CA TYR A 76 5.29 6.75 1.22
C TYR A 76 4.14 7.73 0.96
N VAL A 77 4.44 8.74 0.15
CA VAL A 77 3.45 9.74 -0.30
C VAL A 77 3.62 9.97 -1.79
N GLN A 78 2.50 10.05 -2.51
CA GLN A 78 2.50 10.48 -3.90
C GLN A 78 2.75 11.99 -3.95
N THR A 79 3.87 12.42 -4.56
CA THR A 79 4.22 13.84 -4.69
C THR A 79 3.87 14.40 -6.05
N ARG A 80 3.84 13.55 -7.09
CA ARG A 80 3.35 13.85 -8.45
C ARG A 80 2.68 12.61 -9.03
N GLU A 81 2.02 12.73 -10.17
CA GLU A 81 1.21 11.67 -10.81
C GLU A 81 1.89 10.30 -10.82
N GLU A 82 3.17 10.22 -11.21
CA GLU A 82 3.93 8.96 -11.24
C GLU A 82 5.05 8.90 -10.20
N ILE A 83 5.22 9.93 -9.36
CA ILE A 83 6.37 10.05 -8.44
C ILE A 83 5.92 9.89 -6.99
N TYR A 84 6.56 8.94 -6.31
CA TYR A 84 6.32 8.64 -4.91
C TYR A 84 7.59 8.91 -4.11
N THR A 85 7.46 9.66 -3.03
CA THR A 85 8.53 9.86 -2.05
C THR A 85 8.37 8.82 -0.95
N LEU A 86 9.42 8.03 -0.72
CA LEU A 86 9.57 7.05 0.33
C LEU A 86 10.37 7.69 1.48
N THR A 87 9.86 7.58 2.70
CA THR A 87 10.54 7.96 3.94
C THR A 87 10.93 6.69 4.66
N CYS A 88 12.21 6.36 4.67
CA CYS A 88 12.73 5.19 5.39
C CYS A 88 12.78 5.47 6.89
N GLU A 89 12.27 4.53 7.69
CA GLU A 89 12.17 4.65 9.16
C GLU A 89 13.05 3.63 9.91
N THR A 90 13.38 2.50 9.27
CA THR A 90 14.18 1.42 9.90
C THR A 90 15.69 1.61 9.81
N ALA A 91 16.17 2.44 8.88
CA ALA A 91 17.59 2.80 8.75
C ALA A 91 17.78 4.27 9.16
N GLU A 92 18.95 4.85 8.88
CA GLU A 92 19.10 6.31 8.94
C GLU A 92 17.96 6.96 8.13
N PRO A 93 17.15 7.85 8.77
CA PRO A 93 16.01 8.45 8.10
C PRO A 93 16.46 9.14 6.81
N ARG A 94 15.89 8.68 5.70
CA ARG A 94 16.20 9.19 4.38
C ARG A 94 14.96 9.24 3.53
N GLU A 95 14.91 10.24 2.67
CA GLU A 95 13.92 10.33 1.63
C GLU A 95 14.49 9.79 0.31
N LEU A 96 13.67 9.02 -0.40
CA LEU A 96 14.00 8.51 -1.72
C LEU A 96 12.80 8.72 -2.65
N GLN A 97 13.04 9.04 -3.91
CA GLN A 97 11.98 9.07 -4.91
C GLN A 97 11.99 7.79 -5.75
N VAL A 98 10.80 7.28 -6.02
CA VAL A 98 10.56 6.21 -6.98
C VAL A 98 9.52 6.66 -8.00
N ILE A 99 9.67 6.18 -9.23
CA ILE A 99 8.70 6.42 -10.31
C ILE A 99 7.88 5.15 -10.49
N CYS A 100 6.56 5.25 -10.44
CA CYS A 100 5.65 4.14 -10.73
C CYS A 100 4.91 4.42 -12.04
N ARG A 101 5.18 3.61 -13.06
CA ARG A 101 4.57 3.74 -14.38
C ARG A 101 4.39 2.38 -15.03
N GLU A 102 3.23 2.16 -15.66
CA GLU A 102 2.93 0.94 -16.44
C GLU A 102 3.18 -0.36 -15.64
N GLY A 103 2.81 -0.37 -14.35
CA GLY A 103 3.00 -1.54 -13.47
C GLY A 103 4.45 -1.80 -13.08
N ARG A 104 5.35 -0.82 -13.25
CA ARG A 104 6.76 -0.92 -12.88
C ARG A 104 7.17 0.18 -11.92
N ILE A 105 8.14 -0.15 -11.08
CA ILE A 105 8.81 0.81 -10.22
C ILE A 105 10.25 1.00 -10.67
N TYR A 106 10.65 2.25 -10.82
CA TYR A 106 12.00 2.66 -11.15
C TYR A 106 12.61 3.37 -9.96
N ARG A 107 13.72 2.81 -9.46
CA ARG A 107 14.49 3.36 -8.35
C ARG A 107 15.87 3.77 -8.84
N CYS A 108 16.22 5.03 -8.64
CA CYS A 108 17.56 5.53 -8.91
C CYS A 108 18.47 5.21 -7.71
N GLY A 109 19.55 4.46 -7.96
CA GLY A 109 20.65 4.25 -7.02
C GLY A 109 21.51 5.50 -6.88
N LEU A 110 22.29 5.56 -5.79
CA LEU A 110 23.22 6.67 -5.55
C LEU A 110 24.38 6.73 -6.57
N ASP A 111 24.66 5.59 -7.21
CA ASP A 111 25.61 5.42 -8.30
C ASP A 111 25.04 5.81 -9.68
N GLY A 112 23.77 6.25 -9.73
CA GLY A 112 23.06 6.56 -10.96
C GLY A 112 22.52 5.33 -11.70
N ALA A 113 22.69 4.11 -11.16
CA ALA A 113 22.07 2.92 -11.72
C ALA A 113 20.55 2.93 -11.48
N ILE A 114 19.78 2.48 -12.46
CA ILE A 114 18.31 2.36 -12.32
C ILE A 114 17.96 0.90 -12.05
N ALA A 115 17.40 0.65 -10.88
CA ALA A 115 16.78 -0.63 -10.55
C ALA A 115 15.31 -0.62 -10.97
N VAL A 116 14.87 -1.68 -11.65
CA VAL A 116 13.50 -1.84 -12.15
C VAL A 116 12.83 -3.01 -11.44
N TYR A 117 11.58 -2.80 -11.04
CA TYR A 117 10.76 -3.81 -10.37
C TYR A 117 9.43 -3.94 -11.11
N ASP A 118 9.07 -5.15 -11.51
CA ASP A 118 7.79 -5.45 -12.17
C ASP A 118 6.74 -5.81 -11.11
N ARG A 119 5.51 -5.32 -11.30
CA ARG A 119 4.39 -5.68 -10.44
C ARG A 119 4.05 -7.16 -10.60
N ILE A 120 4.00 -7.87 -9.49
CA ILE A 120 3.62 -9.29 -9.43
C ILE A 120 2.25 -9.50 -8.76
N SER A 121 1.73 -8.47 -8.08
CA SER A 121 0.42 -8.49 -7.44
C SER A 121 -0.11 -7.05 -7.32
N ASP A 122 -1.40 -6.85 -7.62
CA ASP A 122 -2.11 -5.58 -7.38
C ASP A 122 -2.53 -5.39 -5.92
N VAL A 123 -2.38 -6.43 -5.11
CA VAL A 123 -2.64 -6.40 -3.66
C VAL A 123 -1.32 -6.55 -2.92
N PRO A 124 -1.09 -5.85 -1.80
CA PRO A 124 0.10 -6.03 -0.96
C PRO A 124 0.20 -7.47 -0.47
N VAL A 125 1.24 -8.18 -0.92
CA VAL A 125 1.52 -9.57 -0.57
C VAL A 125 2.99 -9.72 -0.19
N TYR A 126 3.22 -10.41 0.92
CA TYR A 126 4.55 -10.72 1.45
C TYR A 126 4.90 -12.17 1.14
N LEU A 127 6.07 -12.38 0.54
CA LEU A 127 6.56 -13.69 0.14
C LEU A 127 7.67 -14.13 1.09
N ASN A 128 7.37 -15.11 1.96
CA ASN A 128 8.33 -15.68 2.92
C ASN A 128 9.01 -14.61 3.79
N VAL A 129 8.26 -13.61 4.22
CA VAL A 129 8.66 -12.65 5.25
C VAL A 129 7.44 -12.37 6.11
N GLU A 130 7.61 -12.33 7.43
CA GLU A 130 6.52 -11.92 8.31
C GLU A 130 6.30 -10.42 8.14
N PRO A 131 5.10 -9.95 7.77
CA PRO A 131 4.75 -8.56 7.98
C PRO A 131 4.67 -8.41 9.50
N ASP A 132 5.65 -7.75 10.13
CA ASP A 132 5.51 -7.45 11.55
C ASP A 132 4.18 -6.73 11.75
N ALA A 133 3.34 -7.32 12.59
CA ALA A 133 2.09 -6.74 13.02
C ALA A 133 2.37 -5.53 13.94
N SER A 134 2.92 -4.44 13.41
CA SER A 134 2.89 -3.15 14.10
C SER A 134 1.54 -2.50 13.83
N GLY A 135 0.52 -3.01 14.55
CA GLY A 135 -0.86 -2.54 14.51
C GLY A 135 -1.82 -3.41 15.31
N GLN A 136 -1.55 -3.59 16.62
CA GLN A 136 -2.60 -3.85 17.61
C GLN A 136 -2.95 -2.55 18.32
#